data_AF-A0A7V9D020-F1
#
_entry.id   AF-A0A7V9D020-F1
#
_cell.length_a   1.000
_cell.length_b   1.000
_cell.length_c   1.000
_cell.angle_alpha   90.00
_cell.angle_beta   90.00
_cell.angle_gamma   90.00
#
_symmetry.space_group_name_H-M   'P 1'
#
loop_
_entity.id
_entity.type
_entity.pdbx_description
1 polymer ?
#
loop_
_entity_poly.entity_id
_entity_poly.type
_entity_poly.pdbx_seq_one_letter_code
_entity_poly.pdbx_strand_id
1 'polypeptide(L)'
;RKLAAAFAFLNPHLTLNVAWFGEPVERIDATDPDWRKWSPSSPTSPHWYEPEHLERLLGAYITHDAQNGNRHRTVREFVSEFRGLTSTIKQKSVLAEVGLARAPLGALIDGRDFDHDQVVRLLDAMKRQAKPVSPRLLGTIGRAHLAARFAELGIRDGSFEYKKVASLDDDGLPQVTEVAFAALQDRNAPRRLVTGVNWSAAWVNPFRTLGGYGRSLDTMLGDRRFEYDRPIALLVHVAHPRVRYADRGKSTVEAT
;
A
#
# COMPACT_ATOMS: atom_id res chain seq x y z
N ARG A 1 -22.47 -2.39 8.82
CA ARG A 1 -22.57 -0.96 8.47
C ARG A 1 -21.23 -0.21 8.60
N LYS A 2 -20.59 -0.11 9.79
CA LYS A 2 -19.30 0.62 9.97
C LYS A 2 -18.18 0.22 9.00
N LEU A 3 -17.98 -1.08 8.78
CA LEU A 3 -16.94 -1.56 7.85
C LEU A 3 -17.23 -1.17 6.39
N ALA A 4 -18.48 -1.27 5.94
CA ALA A 4 -18.88 -0.85 4.59
C ALA A 4 -18.64 0.65 4.37
N ALA A 5 -19.03 1.48 5.35
CA ALA A 5 -18.71 2.91 5.32
C ALA A 5 -17.20 3.14 5.25
N ALA A 6 -16.40 2.47 6.07
CA ALA A 6 -14.93 2.61 6.03
C ALA A 6 -14.35 2.27 4.64
N PHE A 7 -14.85 1.22 3.97
CA PHE A 7 -14.43 0.94 2.58
C PHE A 7 -14.80 2.06 1.61
N ALA A 8 -15.99 2.64 1.75
CA ALA A 8 -16.43 3.76 0.92
C ALA A 8 -15.69 5.08 1.19
N PHE A 9 -15.08 5.26 2.37
CA PHE A 9 -14.15 6.37 2.70
C PHE A 9 -12.76 6.17 2.11
N LEU A 10 -12.32 4.91 1.97
CA LEU A 10 -10.96 4.58 1.53
C LEU A 10 -10.85 4.33 0.03
N ASN A 11 -11.99 4.16 -0.66
CA ASN A 11 -12.05 3.82 -2.08
C ASN A 11 -13.04 4.76 -2.79
N PRO A 12 -12.58 5.90 -3.34
CA PRO A 12 -13.45 6.88 -4.00
C PRO A 12 -14.29 6.35 -5.17
N HIS A 13 -13.79 5.32 -5.85
CA HIS A 13 -14.42 4.64 -6.98
C HIS A 13 -15.46 3.58 -6.58
N LEU A 14 -15.58 3.27 -5.30
CA LEU A 14 -16.36 2.13 -4.84
C LEU A 14 -17.82 2.53 -4.62
N THR A 15 -18.72 1.88 -5.36
CA THR A 15 -20.15 1.82 -5.03
C THR A 15 -20.43 0.51 -4.28
N LEU A 16 -21.08 0.59 -3.12
CA LEU A 16 -21.48 -0.56 -2.33
C LEU A 16 -23.00 -0.66 -2.27
N ASN A 17 -23.52 -1.87 -2.48
CA ASN A 17 -24.88 -2.24 -2.15
C ASN A 17 -24.81 -3.23 -0.98
N VAL A 18 -25.44 -2.91 0.15
CA VAL A 18 -25.32 -3.71 1.36
C VAL A 18 -26.68 -4.15 1.87
N ALA A 19 -26.92 -5.46 1.79
CA ALA A 19 -28.11 -6.10 2.34
C ALA A 19 -27.79 -6.64 3.74
N TRP A 20 -28.62 -6.30 4.73
CA TRP A 20 -28.45 -6.76 6.11
C TRP A 20 -29.68 -7.54 6.55
N PHE A 21 -29.64 -8.88 6.57
CA PHE A 21 -30.65 -9.74 7.21
C PHE A 21 -32.12 -9.27 7.10
N GLY A 22 -32.62 -9.04 5.88
CA GLY A 22 -34.01 -8.63 5.63
C GLY A 22 -34.27 -7.12 5.64
N GLU A 23 -33.27 -6.31 5.96
CA GLU A 23 -33.30 -4.85 5.82
C GLU A 23 -33.23 -4.42 4.34
N PRO A 24 -33.79 -3.25 3.99
CA PRO A 24 -33.58 -2.64 2.68
C PRO A 24 -32.09 -2.52 2.36
N VAL A 25 -31.76 -2.75 1.09
CA VAL A 25 -30.39 -2.62 0.58
C VAL A 25 -29.95 -1.16 0.74
N GLU A 26 -28.93 -0.95 1.56
CA GLU A 26 -28.28 0.35 1.72
C GLU A 26 -27.28 0.52 0.59
N ARG A 27 -27.43 1.60 -0.19
CA ARG A 27 -26.52 1.93 -1.28
C ARG A 27 -25.62 3.09 -0.88
N ILE A 28 -24.32 2.93 -1.08
CA ILE A 28 -23.30 3.96 -0.90
C ILE A 28 -22.66 4.18 -2.26
N ASP A 29 -22.90 5.33 -2.89
CA ASP A 29 -22.38 5.63 -4.23
C ASP A 29 -20.92 6.07 -4.20
N ALA A 30 -20.16 5.69 -5.22
CA ALA A 30 -18.83 6.22 -5.50
C ALA A 30 -18.89 7.75 -5.69
N THR A 31 -17.86 8.46 -5.21
CA THR A 31 -17.75 9.90 -5.47
C THR A 31 -16.83 10.21 -6.65
N ASP A 32 -15.95 9.26 -7.00
CA ASP A 32 -14.99 9.39 -8.10
C ASP A 32 -14.75 8.01 -8.75
N PRO A 33 -15.63 7.58 -9.67
CA PRO A 33 -15.52 6.29 -10.37
C PRO A 33 -14.22 6.12 -11.18
N ASP A 34 -13.62 7.23 -11.62
CA ASP A 34 -12.42 7.23 -12.45
C ASP A 34 -11.13 7.21 -11.63
N TRP A 35 -11.23 7.29 -10.31
CA TRP A 35 -10.11 7.28 -9.40
C TRP A 35 -9.14 6.13 -9.66
N ARG A 36 -7.83 6.44 -9.60
CA ARG A 36 -6.75 5.50 -9.87
C ARG A 36 -5.78 5.41 -8.70
N LYS A 37 -5.20 4.21 -8.57
CA LYS A 37 -4.17 3.86 -7.59
C LYS A 37 -3.17 2.92 -8.23
N TRP A 38 -2.04 2.71 -7.56
CA TRP A 38 -1.22 1.55 -7.87
C TRP A 38 -1.97 0.27 -7.51
N SER A 39 -2.23 -0.57 -8.51
CA SER A 39 -2.96 -1.83 -8.31
C SER A 39 -1.98 -2.99 -8.05
N PRO A 40 -2.45 -4.10 -7.45
CA PRO A 40 -1.67 -5.34 -7.40
C PRO A 40 -1.26 -5.87 -8.79
N SER A 41 -2.02 -5.53 -9.83
CA SER A 41 -1.71 -5.85 -11.24
C SER A 41 -0.73 -4.88 -11.90
N SER A 42 -0.39 -3.77 -11.24
CA SER A 42 0.63 -2.84 -11.74
C SER A 42 2.02 -3.48 -11.58
N PRO A 43 2.92 -3.31 -12.55
CA PRO A 43 4.25 -3.92 -12.50
C PRO A 43 5.00 -3.45 -11.26
N THR A 44 5.65 -4.36 -10.53
CA THR A 44 6.44 -4.05 -9.34
C THR A 44 7.69 -3.21 -9.68
N SER A 45 8.38 -2.63 -8.68
CA SER A 45 9.60 -1.84 -8.87
C SER A 45 10.82 -2.53 -8.27
N PRO A 46 12.00 -2.53 -8.93
CA PRO A 46 13.21 -3.10 -8.36
C PRO A 46 13.65 -2.34 -7.10
N HIS A 47 13.28 -1.06 -6.98
CA HIS A 47 13.54 -0.25 -5.79
C HIS A 47 12.76 -0.71 -4.55
N TRP A 48 11.80 -1.64 -4.70
CA TRP A 48 11.01 -2.17 -3.58
C TRP A 48 11.57 -3.46 -2.97
N TYR A 49 12.67 -3.97 -3.52
CA TYR A 49 13.28 -5.21 -3.08
C TYR A 49 14.62 -4.97 -2.40
N GLU A 50 14.84 -5.76 -1.35
CA GLU A 50 16.16 -6.13 -0.85
C GLU A 50 16.57 -7.45 -1.51
N PRO A 51 17.86 -7.83 -1.50
CA PRO A 51 18.35 -9.03 -2.15
C PRO A 51 17.55 -10.30 -1.78
N GLU A 52 17.29 -10.51 -0.49
CA GLU A 52 16.60 -11.70 0.04
C GLU A 52 15.14 -11.76 -0.44
N HIS A 53 14.50 -10.59 -0.55
CA HIS A 53 13.16 -10.47 -1.10
C HIS A 53 13.14 -10.80 -2.60
N LEU A 54 14.19 -10.42 -3.34
CA LEU A 54 14.31 -10.75 -4.76
C LEU A 54 14.59 -12.24 -4.95
N GLU A 55 15.46 -12.87 -4.16
CA GLU A 55 15.70 -14.31 -4.16
C GLU A 55 14.40 -15.10 -3.94
N ARG A 56 13.62 -14.71 -2.92
CA ARG A 56 12.33 -15.34 -2.65
C ARG A 56 11.37 -15.20 -3.84
N LEU A 57 11.37 -14.05 -4.51
CA LEU A 57 10.58 -13.83 -5.71
C LEU A 57 11.06 -14.74 -6.85
N LEU A 58 12.36 -14.77 -7.14
CA LEU A 58 12.98 -15.63 -8.14
C LEU A 58 12.63 -17.11 -7.91
N GLY A 59 12.72 -17.58 -6.67
CA GLY A 59 12.36 -18.94 -6.28
C GLY A 59 10.89 -19.29 -6.55
N ALA A 60 9.99 -18.33 -6.29
CA ALA A 60 8.57 -18.48 -6.61
C ALA A 60 8.33 -18.62 -8.13
N TYR A 61 9.02 -17.84 -8.95
CA TYR A 61 8.96 -17.96 -10.42
C TYR A 61 9.48 -19.32 -10.90
N ILE A 62 10.65 -19.75 -10.40
CA ILE A 62 11.26 -21.04 -10.78
C ILE A 62 10.34 -22.21 -10.42
N THR A 63 9.77 -22.20 -9.20
CA THR A 63 8.86 -23.24 -8.74
C THR A 63 7.56 -23.25 -9.56
N HIS A 64 6.98 -22.08 -9.82
CA HIS A 64 5.78 -21.94 -10.63
C HIS A 64 6.01 -22.45 -12.07
N ASP A 65 7.12 -22.09 -12.69
CA ASP A 65 7.43 -22.50 -14.07
C ASP A 65 7.75 -24.01 -14.17
N ALA A 66 8.35 -24.60 -13.13
CA ALA A 66 8.55 -26.05 -13.02
C ALA A 66 7.21 -26.81 -12.93
N GLN A 67 6.25 -26.29 -12.14
CA GLN A 67 4.92 -26.89 -11.98
C GLN A 67 4.03 -26.73 -13.23
N ASN A 68 4.26 -25.70 -14.04
CA ASN A 68 3.44 -25.37 -15.21
C ASN A 68 4.15 -25.68 -16.53
N GLY A 69 4.52 -26.96 -16.73
CA GLY A 69 5.05 -27.44 -18.01
C GLY A 69 6.56 -27.27 -18.18
N ASN A 70 7.30 -27.13 -17.08
CA ASN A 70 8.77 -27.06 -17.05
C ASN A 70 9.34 -25.98 -17.97
N ARG A 71 8.73 -24.80 -17.95
CA ARG A 71 9.18 -23.67 -18.78
C ARG A 71 10.47 -23.09 -18.19
N HIS A 72 11.48 -22.87 -19.01
CA HIS A 72 12.71 -22.20 -18.56
C HIS A 72 12.63 -20.71 -18.84
N ARG A 73 11.98 -19.97 -17.95
CA ARG A 73 11.92 -18.50 -18.00
C ARG A 73 13.33 -17.91 -18.01
N THR A 74 13.56 -16.91 -18.85
CA THR A 74 14.86 -16.24 -18.90
C THR A 74 14.95 -15.10 -17.89
N VAL A 75 16.17 -14.74 -17.49
CA VAL A 75 16.41 -13.54 -16.66
C VAL A 75 15.87 -12.29 -17.36
N ARG A 76 15.92 -12.23 -18.70
CA ARG A 76 15.35 -11.13 -19.48
C ARG A 76 13.84 -11.00 -19.30
N GLU A 77 13.10 -12.11 -19.40
CA GLU A 77 11.66 -12.12 -19.24
C GLU A 77 11.28 -11.63 -17.85
N PHE A 78 11.93 -12.17 -16.81
CA PHE A 78 11.72 -11.71 -15.44
C PHE A 78 11.98 -10.21 -15.25
N VAL A 79 13.13 -9.70 -15.73
CA VAL A 79 13.46 -8.27 -15.65
C VAL A 79 12.43 -7.40 -16.38
N SER A 80 11.84 -7.89 -17.47
CA SER A 80 10.85 -7.13 -18.26
C SER A 80 9.53 -6.87 -17.53
N GLU A 81 9.22 -7.65 -16.49
CA GLU A 81 8.01 -7.52 -15.67
C GLU A 81 8.08 -6.33 -14.70
N PHE A 82 9.27 -5.78 -14.48
CA PHE A 82 9.50 -4.67 -13.57
C PHE A 82 9.25 -3.31 -14.22
N ARG A 83 8.62 -2.40 -13.48
CA ARG A 83 8.33 -1.04 -13.92
C ARG A 83 9.61 -0.30 -14.25
N GLY A 84 9.65 0.27 -15.45
CA GLY A 84 10.81 1.02 -15.95
C GLY A 84 11.86 0.16 -16.65
N LEU A 85 11.66 -1.16 -16.73
CA LEU A 85 12.54 -2.13 -17.40
C LEU A 85 11.88 -2.89 -18.57
N THR A 86 10.73 -2.41 -19.06
CA THR A 86 10.06 -2.96 -20.26
C THR A 86 10.83 -2.66 -21.56
N SER A 87 11.70 -1.65 -21.56
CA SER A 87 12.54 -1.29 -22.71
C SER A 87 13.64 -2.32 -22.96
N THR A 88 13.72 -2.84 -24.19
CA THR A 88 14.73 -3.81 -24.62
C THR A 88 16.17 -3.30 -24.47
N ILE A 89 16.39 -1.99 -24.61
CA ILE A 89 17.69 -1.33 -24.42
C ILE A 89 18.12 -1.46 -22.96
N LYS A 90 17.23 -1.11 -22.02
CA LYS A 90 17.51 -1.21 -20.59
C LYS A 90 17.72 -2.66 -20.16
N GLN A 91 16.87 -3.58 -20.63
CA GLN A 91 17.05 -5.02 -20.39
C GLN A 91 18.42 -5.49 -20.86
N LYS A 92 18.85 -5.09 -22.07
CA LYS A 92 20.18 -5.44 -22.58
C LYS A 92 21.29 -4.89 -21.69
N SER A 93 21.15 -3.65 -21.22
CA SER A 93 22.12 -3.03 -20.30
C SER A 93 22.23 -3.82 -18.99
N VAL A 94 21.10 -4.12 -18.34
CA VAL A 94 21.07 -4.91 -17.10
C VAL A 94 21.76 -6.26 -17.31
N LEU A 95 21.36 -7.01 -18.35
CA LEU A 95 21.87 -8.37 -18.57
C LEU A 95 23.34 -8.42 -18.97
N ALA A 96 23.82 -7.42 -19.72
CA ALA A 96 25.23 -7.32 -20.08
C ALA A 96 26.11 -7.05 -18.85
N GLU A 97 25.64 -6.19 -17.95
CA GLU A 97 26.36 -5.81 -16.73
C GLU A 97 26.59 -6.98 -15.76
N VAL A 98 25.61 -7.89 -15.68
CA VAL A 98 25.70 -9.07 -14.81
C VAL A 98 26.11 -10.36 -15.53
N GLY A 99 26.33 -10.30 -16.85
CA GLY A 99 26.74 -11.48 -17.63
C GLY A 99 25.65 -12.54 -17.80
N LEU A 100 24.37 -12.20 -17.64
CA LEU A 100 23.22 -13.12 -17.71
C LEU A 100 22.45 -13.02 -19.02
N ALA A 101 23.11 -12.58 -20.10
CA ALA A 101 22.50 -12.52 -21.42
C ALA A 101 22.07 -13.92 -21.87
N ARG A 102 20.76 -14.10 -22.15
CA ARG A 102 20.14 -15.39 -22.54
C ARG A 102 20.16 -16.48 -21.45
N ALA A 103 20.55 -16.15 -20.22
CA ALA A 103 20.52 -17.10 -19.12
C ALA A 103 19.08 -17.42 -18.67
N PRO A 104 18.76 -18.69 -18.35
CA PRO A 104 17.53 -19.03 -17.63
C PRO A 104 17.60 -18.52 -16.18
N LEU A 105 16.46 -18.37 -15.51
CA LEU A 105 16.43 -17.99 -14.09
C LEU A 105 17.20 -18.98 -13.20
N GLY A 106 17.18 -20.27 -13.54
CA GLY A 106 17.92 -21.29 -12.81
C GLY A 106 19.44 -21.12 -12.83
N ALA A 107 20.00 -20.27 -13.70
CA ALA A 107 21.42 -19.94 -13.70
C ALA A 107 21.85 -19.08 -12.49
N LEU A 108 20.89 -18.58 -11.71
CA LEU A 108 21.13 -17.87 -10.45
C LEU A 108 21.21 -18.81 -9.24
N ILE A 109 21.07 -20.13 -9.44
CA ILE A 109 21.17 -21.13 -8.37
C ILE A 109 22.61 -21.65 -8.31
N ASP A 110 23.22 -21.62 -7.13
CA ASP A 110 24.48 -22.30 -6.81
C ASP A 110 24.20 -23.46 -5.84
N GLY A 111 24.30 -24.68 -6.35
CA GLY A 111 23.97 -25.88 -5.59
C GLY A 111 22.49 -25.96 -5.19
N ARG A 112 22.19 -25.73 -3.91
CA ARG A 112 20.82 -25.77 -3.35
C ARG A 112 20.24 -24.40 -3.05
N ASP A 113 21.06 -23.35 -3.12
CA ASP A 113 20.72 -22.00 -2.74
C ASP A 113 20.93 -21.03 -3.93
N PHE A 114 20.55 -19.76 -3.76
CA PHE A 114 20.85 -18.74 -4.75
C PHE A 114 22.31 -18.29 -4.65
N ASP A 115 22.92 -17.99 -5.79
CA ASP A 115 24.14 -17.17 -5.85
C ASP A 115 23.78 -15.75 -5.40
N HIS A 116 23.90 -15.52 -4.09
CA HIS A 116 23.50 -14.27 -3.44
C HIS A 116 24.18 -13.05 -4.06
N ASP A 117 25.49 -13.12 -4.29
CA ASP A 117 26.26 -12.01 -4.86
C ASP A 117 25.78 -11.68 -6.27
N GLN A 118 25.46 -12.69 -7.07
CA GLN A 118 24.91 -12.48 -8.40
C GLN A 118 23.50 -11.89 -8.36
N VAL A 119 22.67 -12.26 -7.38
CA VAL A 119 21.33 -11.66 -7.18
C VAL A 119 21.44 -10.20 -6.72
N VAL A 120 22.37 -9.88 -5.81
CA VAL A 120 22.68 -8.49 -5.41
C VAL A 120 23.06 -7.66 -6.63
N ARG A 121 24.01 -8.16 -7.43
CA ARG A 121 24.45 -7.47 -8.67
C ARG A 121 23.31 -7.27 -9.66
N LEU A 122 22.44 -8.26 -9.83
CA LEU A 122 21.24 -8.17 -10.68
C LEU A 122 20.28 -7.08 -10.18
N LEU A 123 19.97 -7.10 -8.89
CA LEU A 123 19.08 -6.12 -8.27
C LEU A 123 19.63 -4.69 -8.43
N ASP A 124 20.93 -4.51 -8.18
CA ASP A 124 21.60 -3.21 -8.32
C ASP A 124 21.60 -2.70 -9.76
N ALA A 125 21.86 -3.58 -10.73
CA ALA A 125 21.80 -3.24 -12.15
C ALA A 125 20.36 -2.85 -12.55
N MET A 126 19.35 -3.57 -12.05
CA MET A 126 17.94 -3.23 -12.24
C MET A 126 17.59 -1.85 -11.63
N LYS A 127 18.06 -1.57 -10.40
CA LYS A 127 17.86 -0.30 -9.70
C LYS A 127 18.53 0.88 -10.43
N ARG A 128 19.72 0.69 -11.01
CA ARG A 128 20.41 1.74 -11.82
C ARG A 128 19.62 2.11 -13.08
N GLN A 129 19.00 1.13 -13.73
CA GLN A 129 18.29 1.33 -15.00
C GLN A 129 16.83 1.79 -14.81
N ALA A 130 16.21 1.46 -13.68
CA ALA A 130 14.86 1.87 -13.32
C ALA A 130 14.87 3.13 -12.45
N LYS A 131 13.86 3.99 -12.60
CA LYS A 131 13.66 5.12 -11.69
C LYS A 131 12.88 4.67 -10.45
N PRO A 132 13.17 5.19 -9.25
CA PRO A 132 12.31 5.03 -8.10
C PRO A 132 10.87 5.46 -8.40
N VAL A 133 9.91 4.79 -7.77
CA VAL A 133 8.50 5.11 -7.96
C VAL A 133 8.15 6.35 -7.16
N SER A 134 7.61 7.37 -7.84
CA SER A 134 7.10 8.56 -7.16
C SER A 134 5.97 8.17 -6.19
N PRO A 135 5.96 8.70 -4.94
CA PRO A 135 4.90 8.42 -3.98
C PRO A 135 3.48 8.71 -4.50
N ARG A 136 3.35 9.75 -5.34
CA ARG A 136 2.06 10.11 -5.94
C ARG A 136 1.45 8.99 -6.80
N LEU A 137 2.26 8.09 -7.34
CA LEU A 137 1.79 6.97 -8.16
C LEU A 137 1.11 5.88 -7.33
N LEU A 138 1.31 5.83 -6.00
CA LEU A 138 0.58 4.90 -5.14
C LEU A 138 -0.93 5.19 -5.15
N GLY A 139 -1.31 6.44 -5.39
CA GLY A 139 -2.68 6.93 -5.32
C GLY A 139 -2.93 7.75 -4.06
N THR A 140 -3.99 8.56 -4.09
CA THR A 140 -4.41 9.43 -2.98
C THR A 140 -5.93 9.43 -2.91
N ILE A 141 -6.53 9.21 -1.75
CA ILE A 141 -7.99 9.31 -1.55
C ILE A 141 -8.46 10.72 -1.91
N GLY A 142 -7.77 11.74 -1.39
CA GLY A 142 -7.96 13.13 -1.76
C GLY A 142 -8.97 13.90 -0.91
N ARG A 143 -8.72 15.22 -0.79
CA ARG A 143 -9.50 16.15 0.05
C ARG A 143 -10.98 16.20 -0.32
N ALA A 144 -11.31 16.22 -1.61
CA ALA A 144 -12.69 16.39 -2.08
C ALA A 144 -13.58 15.20 -1.69
N HIS A 145 -13.10 13.97 -1.93
CA HIS A 145 -13.79 12.75 -1.49
C HIS A 145 -14.00 12.74 0.03
N LEU A 146 -12.94 13.00 0.79
CA LEU A 146 -13.00 12.99 2.25
C LEU A 146 -13.92 14.09 2.78
N ALA A 147 -13.91 15.29 2.20
CA ALA A 147 -14.83 16.35 2.59
C ALA A 147 -16.30 15.95 2.38
N ALA A 148 -16.63 15.34 1.23
CA ALA A 148 -17.98 14.85 0.95
C ALA A 148 -18.42 13.77 1.96
N ARG A 149 -17.55 12.78 2.21
CA ARG A 149 -17.83 11.71 3.19
C ARG A 149 -17.92 12.21 4.63
N PHE A 150 -17.12 13.20 5.01
CA PHE A 150 -17.22 13.81 6.33
C PHE A 150 -18.50 14.65 6.46
N ALA A 151 -18.95 15.34 5.40
CA ALA A 151 -20.22 16.05 5.42
C ALA A 151 -21.41 15.12 5.69
N GLU A 152 -21.41 13.91 5.12
CA GLU A 152 -22.41 12.86 5.40
C GLU A 152 -22.47 12.44 6.88
N LEU A 153 -21.40 12.67 7.66
CA LEU A 153 -21.36 12.40 9.10
C LEU A 153 -21.98 13.51 9.97
N GLY A 154 -22.41 14.63 9.37
CA GLY A 154 -22.94 15.77 10.12
C GLY A 154 -21.85 16.51 10.91
N ILE A 155 -20.76 16.87 10.24
CA ILE A 155 -19.68 17.66 10.85
C ILE A 155 -20.10 19.11 11.11
N ARG A 156 -19.42 19.77 12.04
CA ARG A 156 -19.56 21.21 12.26
C ARG A 156 -18.95 21.99 11.11
N ASP A 157 -19.65 23.02 10.65
CA ASP A 157 -19.18 23.93 9.62
C ASP A 157 -17.78 24.48 9.92
N GLY A 158 -16.92 24.47 8.91
CA GLY A 158 -15.54 24.96 9.01
C GLY A 158 -14.59 24.08 9.83
N SER A 159 -15.03 22.94 10.38
CA SER A 159 -14.16 22.08 11.20
C SER A 159 -13.35 21.05 10.42
N PHE A 160 -13.60 20.88 9.12
CA PHE A 160 -12.93 19.87 8.30
C PHE A 160 -11.50 20.29 7.92
N GLU A 161 -10.55 19.51 8.42
CA GLU A 161 -9.13 19.63 8.11
C GLU A 161 -8.62 18.38 7.40
N TYR A 162 -7.68 18.57 6.49
CA TYR A 162 -7.06 17.49 5.72
C TYR A 162 -5.58 17.78 5.50
N LYS A 163 -4.75 16.77 5.77
CA LYS A 163 -3.33 16.78 5.46
C LYS A 163 -2.95 15.52 4.70
N LYS A 164 -2.14 15.71 3.67
CA LYS A 164 -1.47 14.65 2.92
C LYS A 164 0.03 14.85 2.98
N VAL A 165 0.74 13.78 3.28
CA VAL A 165 2.19 13.70 3.17
C VAL A 165 2.52 12.63 2.15
N ALA A 166 3.38 12.96 1.18
CA ALA A 166 3.85 12.05 0.15
C ALA A 166 5.38 12.16 0.13
N SER A 167 6.06 11.10 0.55
CA SER A 167 7.49 11.08 0.83
C SER A 167 8.10 9.74 0.47
N LEU A 168 9.43 9.67 0.52
CA LEU A 168 10.15 8.41 0.61
C LEU A 168 10.41 8.11 2.09
N ASP A 169 10.36 6.84 2.49
CA ASP A 169 10.81 6.39 3.81
C ASP A 169 12.35 6.28 3.86
N ASP A 170 12.89 5.85 5.00
CA ASP A 170 14.33 5.69 5.21
C ASP A 170 14.96 4.62 4.29
N ASP A 171 14.16 3.66 3.81
CA ASP A 171 14.55 2.63 2.84
C ASP A 171 14.41 3.12 1.38
N GLY A 172 14.00 4.37 1.18
CA GLY A 172 13.77 4.97 -0.15
C GLY A 172 12.47 4.50 -0.83
N LEU A 173 11.56 3.86 -0.09
CA LEU A 173 10.28 3.38 -0.58
C LEU A 173 9.23 4.51 -0.57
N PRO A 174 8.37 4.56 -1.59
CA PRO A 174 7.29 5.55 -1.62
C PRO A 174 6.26 5.30 -0.52
N GLN A 175 5.85 6.38 0.15
CA GLN A 175 4.77 6.38 1.12
C GLN A 175 3.79 7.54 0.86
N VAL A 176 2.50 7.28 1.05
CA VAL A 176 1.49 8.33 1.12
C VAL A 176 0.70 8.17 2.40
N THR A 177 0.70 9.21 3.24
CA THR A 177 -0.11 9.29 4.45
C THR A 177 -1.17 10.36 4.29
N GLU A 178 -2.43 10.02 4.51
CA GLU A 178 -3.56 10.95 4.49
C GLU A 178 -4.27 10.93 5.84
N VAL A 179 -4.49 12.13 6.39
CA VAL A 179 -5.22 12.34 7.63
C VAL A 179 -6.32 13.36 7.38
N ALA A 180 -7.55 13.04 7.77
CA ALA A 180 -8.66 13.98 7.77
C ALA A 180 -9.32 14.01 9.15
N PHE A 181 -9.73 15.19 9.59
CA PHE A 181 -10.30 15.42 10.91
C PHE A 181 -11.46 16.41 10.83
N ALA A 182 -12.50 16.20 11.64
CA ALA A 182 -13.54 17.19 11.86
C ALA A 182 -14.22 17.00 13.22
N ALA A 183 -14.85 18.05 13.73
CA ALA A 183 -15.77 17.94 14.86
C ALA A 183 -17.17 17.55 14.36
N LEU A 184 -17.86 16.67 15.07
CA LEU A 184 -19.26 16.35 14.79
C LEU A 184 -20.15 17.46 15.36
N GLN A 185 -21.26 17.74 14.68
CA GLN A 185 -22.24 18.74 15.10
C GLN A 185 -22.99 18.28 16.36
N ASP A 186 -23.40 17.01 16.39
CA ASP A 186 -23.99 16.38 17.58
C ASP A 186 -22.89 16.15 18.64
N ARG A 187 -23.03 16.84 19.77
CA ARG A 187 -22.06 16.77 20.88
C ARG A 187 -22.09 15.45 21.64
N ASN A 188 -23.15 14.67 21.48
CA ASN A 188 -23.32 13.36 22.09
C ASN A 188 -22.97 12.22 21.11
N ALA A 189 -22.63 12.54 19.85
CA ALA A 189 -22.28 11.53 18.88
C ALA A 189 -20.97 10.83 19.27
N PRO A 190 -20.91 9.49 19.18
CA PRO A 190 -19.69 8.76 19.46
C PRO A 190 -18.64 9.04 18.38
N ARG A 191 -17.37 9.01 18.78
CA ARG A 191 -16.22 9.16 17.89
C ARG A 191 -16.32 8.26 16.65
N ARG A 192 -16.00 8.83 15.49
CA ARG A 192 -15.88 8.11 14.20
C ARG A 192 -14.41 7.98 13.85
N LEU A 193 -13.88 6.76 13.91
CA LEU A 193 -12.51 6.45 13.51
C LEU A 193 -12.54 5.57 12.26
N VAL A 194 -11.89 6.04 11.20
CA VAL A 194 -11.65 5.28 9.97
C VAL A 194 -10.15 5.11 9.78
N THR A 195 -9.68 3.88 9.80
CA THR A 195 -8.26 3.57 9.61
C THR A 195 -8.09 2.61 8.46
N GLY A 196 -7.13 2.88 7.59
CA GLY A 196 -6.89 2.06 6.41
C GLY A 196 -5.44 1.98 6.03
N VAL A 197 -5.06 0.83 5.48
CA VAL A 197 -3.72 0.59 4.94
C VAL A 197 -3.88 -0.10 3.59
N ASN A 198 -3.20 0.41 2.56
CA ASN A 198 -3.34 -0.08 1.18
C ASN A 198 -4.82 -0.27 0.73
N TRP A 199 -5.67 0.63 1.24
CA TRP A 199 -7.06 0.88 0.86
C TRP A 199 -8.03 -0.19 1.36
N SER A 200 -7.53 -1.06 2.22
CA SER A 200 -8.33 -1.96 3.03
C SER A 200 -8.72 -1.23 4.31
N ALA A 201 -10.03 -1.22 4.59
CA ALA A 201 -10.53 -0.80 5.88
C ALA A 201 -10.09 -1.80 6.95
N ALA A 202 -9.56 -1.29 8.06
CA ALA A 202 -9.17 -2.13 9.17
C ALA A 202 -10.36 -2.32 10.13
N TRP A 203 -10.64 -3.56 10.52
CA TRP A 203 -11.66 -3.86 11.55
C TRP A 203 -11.20 -3.39 12.95
N VAL A 204 -9.91 -3.53 13.20
CA VAL A 204 -9.21 -3.07 14.40
C VAL A 204 -8.26 -1.95 13.98
N ASN A 205 -8.15 -0.89 14.79
CA ASN A 205 -7.19 0.20 14.54
C ASN A 205 -5.78 -0.39 14.34
N PRO A 206 -5.17 -0.26 13.15
CA PRO A 206 -3.87 -0.81 12.83
C PRO A 206 -2.72 0.06 13.33
N PHE A 207 -2.99 1.29 13.73
CA PHE A 207 -1.99 2.24 14.22
C PHE A 207 -1.79 2.13 15.73
N ARG A 208 -1.55 0.90 16.20
CA ARG A 208 -1.27 0.61 17.63
C ARG A 208 0.16 0.90 18.01
N THR A 209 1.04 0.97 17.01
CA THR A 209 2.46 1.31 17.15
C THR A 209 2.80 2.36 16.09
N LEU A 210 2.91 3.62 16.50
CA LEU A 210 3.32 4.76 15.68
C LEU A 210 4.66 5.30 16.21
N GLY A 211 5.65 5.39 15.30
CA GLY A 211 6.99 5.91 15.59
C GLY A 211 7.85 5.03 16.52
N GLY A 212 9.11 5.44 16.72
CA GLY A 212 10.14 4.67 17.44
C GLY A 212 9.95 4.50 18.96
N TYR A 213 8.88 5.04 19.55
CA TYR A 213 8.59 4.94 20.99
C TYR A 213 7.34 4.12 21.32
N GLY A 214 6.74 3.44 20.35
CA GLY A 214 5.60 2.55 20.60
C GLY A 214 4.31 3.24 21.04
N ARG A 215 4.09 4.51 20.66
CA ARG A 215 2.83 5.21 20.97
C ARG A 215 1.73 4.75 20.01
N SER A 216 0.52 4.52 20.52
CA SER A 216 -0.63 4.24 19.65
C SER A 216 -1.30 5.53 19.17
N LEU A 217 -2.06 5.46 18.06
CA LEU A 217 -2.92 6.55 17.62
C LEU A 217 -3.90 6.96 18.74
N ASP A 218 -4.42 5.99 19.49
CA ASP A 218 -5.32 6.26 20.61
C ASP A 218 -4.61 7.03 21.75
N THR A 219 -3.34 6.72 22.03
CA THR A 219 -2.50 7.48 22.97
C THR A 219 -2.28 8.91 22.48
N MET A 220 -1.93 9.09 21.21
CA MET A 220 -1.73 10.43 20.63
C MET A 220 -3.00 11.28 20.67
N LEU A 221 -4.17 10.68 20.46
CA LEU A 221 -5.45 11.35 20.57
C LEU A 221 -5.79 11.68 22.04
N GLY A 222 -5.54 10.76 22.97
CA GLY A 222 -5.68 10.99 24.41
C GLY A 222 -4.83 12.16 24.91
N ASP A 223 -3.55 12.21 24.53
CA ASP A 223 -2.62 13.32 24.86
C ASP A 223 -3.15 14.68 24.37
N ARG A 224 -3.95 14.68 23.29
CA ARG A 224 -4.58 15.87 22.70
C ARG A 224 -6.02 16.10 23.17
N ARG A 225 -6.46 15.39 24.21
CA ARG A 225 -7.82 15.46 24.80
C ARG A 225 -8.94 15.09 23.81
N PHE A 226 -8.63 14.20 22.87
CA PHE A 226 -9.55 13.58 21.91
C PHE A 226 -9.85 12.13 22.28
N GLU A 227 -10.30 11.95 23.53
CA GLU A 227 -10.70 10.65 24.09
C GLU A 227 -11.90 10.03 23.35
N TYR A 228 -12.27 8.80 23.72
CA TYR A 228 -13.27 7.99 23.01
C TYR A 228 -14.68 8.60 22.98
N ASP A 229 -15.00 9.45 23.95
CA ASP A 229 -16.30 10.12 24.12
C ASP A 229 -16.40 11.44 23.32
N ARG A 230 -15.30 11.87 22.69
CA ARG A 230 -15.28 13.16 22.00
C ARG A 230 -15.99 13.06 20.64
N PRO A 231 -16.91 13.98 20.33
CA PRO A 231 -17.70 13.96 19.10
C PRO A 231 -16.84 14.44 17.92
N ILE A 232 -15.92 13.59 17.46
CA ILE A 232 -15.02 13.87 16.34
C ILE A 232 -15.09 12.76 15.29
N ALA A 233 -14.75 13.11 14.06
CA ALA A 233 -14.42 12.17 12.99
C ALA A 233 -12.93 12.29 12.68
N LEU A 234 -12.25 11.14 12.56
CA LEU A 234 -10.85 11.04 12.18
C LEU A 234 -10.68 9.92 11.16
N LEU A 235 -9.98 10.22 10.08
CA LEU A 235 -9.47 9.25 9.14
C LEU A 235 -7.94 9.27 9.15
N VAL A 236 -7.33 8.09 9.23
CA VAL A 236 -5.88 7.90 9.05
C VAL A 236 -5.66 6.80 8.02
N HIS A 237 -4.85 7.11 7.01
CA HIS A 237 -4.65 6.24 5.87
C HIS A 237 -3.18 6.21 5.46
N VAL A 238 -2.64 5.01 5.21
CA VAL A 238 -1.26 4.83 4.75
C VAL A 238 -1.21 3.94 3.51
N ALA A 239 -0.46 4.42 2.52
CA ALA A 239 -0.03 3.71 1.32
C ALA A 239 1.42 3.32 1.45
N HIS A 240 1.72 2.04 1.30
CA HIS A 240 3.11 1.60 1.27
C HIS A 240 3.26 0.31 0.46
N PRO A 241 4.26 0.20 -0.45
CA PRO A 241 4.51 -1.04 -1.18
C PRO A 241 4.90 -2.19 -0.24
N ARG A 242 5.52 -1.87 0.90
CA ARG A 242 5.97 -2.83 1.90
C ARG A 242 5.47 -2.46 3.28
N VAL A 243 4.24 -2.85 3.60
CA VAL A 243 3.70 -2.61 4.93
C VAL A 243 4.32 -3.63 5.90
N ARG A 244 5.05 -3.15 6.92
CA ARG A 244 5.49 -3.99 8.03
C ARG A 244 4.33 -4.14 9.00
N TYR A 245 3.71 -5.32 9.00
CA TYR A 245 2.69 -5.66 9.98
C TYR A 245 3.36 -6.30 11.19
N ALA A 246 3.08 -5.79 12.39
CA ALA A 246 3.62 -6.32 13.63
C ALA A 246 2.93 -7.62 14.08
N ASP A 247 1.86 -8.04 13.38
CA ASP A 247 1.14 -9.29 13.65
C ASP A 247 0.71 -10.02 12.37
N ARG A 248 0.47 -11.32 12.49
CA ARG A 248 0.01 -12.19 11.38
C ARG A 248 -1.41 -11.87 10.90
N GLY A 249 -2.21 -11.16 11.72
CA GLY A 249 -3.57 -10.77 11.40
C GLY A 249 -3.66 -9.54 10.51
N LYS A 250 -2.52 -8.90 10.18
CA LYS A 250 -2.46 -7.57 9.54
C LYS A 250 -3.24 -6.51 10.33
N SER A 251 -3.36 -6.69 11.65
CA SER A 251 -4.11 -5.82 12.54
C SER A 251 -3.28 -4.73 13.20
N THR A 252 -1.97 -4.70 12.97
CA THR A 252 -1.05 -3.67 13.48
C THR A 252 0.01 -3.36 12.43
N VAL A 253 0.27 -2.09 12.16
CA VAL A 253 1.28 -1.61 11.22
C VAL A 253 2.32 -0.77 11.94
N GLU A 254 3.59 -1.01 11.60
CA GLU A 254 4.67 -0.06 11.89
C GLU A 254 4.66 1.00 10.79
N ALA A 255 4.17 2.19 11.13
CA ALA A 255 4.26 3.37 10.28
C ALA A 255 5.26 4.34 10.90
N THR A 256 6.28 4.68 10.12
CA THR A 256 7.24 5.77 10.40
C THR A 256 6.66 7.13 10.04
#